data_AF-A0A8J2NMW5-F1
#
_entry.id   AF-A0A8J2NMW5-F1
#
_cell.length_a   1.000
_cell.length_b   1.000
_cell.length_c   1.000
_cell.angle_alpha   90.00
_cell.angle_beta   90.00
_cell.angle_gamma   90.00
#
_symmetry.space_group_name_H-M   'P 1'
#
loop_
_entity.id
_entity.type
_entity.pdbx_description
1 polymer ?
#
loop_
_entity_poly.entity_id
_entity_poly.type
_entity_poly.pdbx_seq_one_letter_code
_entity_poly.pdbx_strand_id
1 'polypeptide(L)'
;MQLPNMSYDLRSQYDPTGSEAIVVAENLINRYPPSADEMSLPGLDCLTVVLRFIHSRFLLGKVHGFRWMETSEKKNPILGYAWRSFGLEPKEIQHAVGDKKTLLESINLPGTSFEHFCNSALMNETFWSQFELQLFQPLTTVDGKRVNIPPSETSRIGLLELDRAKNPDLTMEAVVEGSFGVFLYEDQEVVFRPGRLAVIRLFYQSHPDPD
;
A
#
# COMPACT_ATOMS: atom_id res chain seq x y z
N MET A 1 10.98 31.18 19.94
CA MET A 1 11.94 30.07 19.87
C MET A 1 11.47 29.17 18.74
N GLN A 2 12.06 29.30 17.54
CA GLN A 2 11.72 28.43 16.40
C GLN A 2 12.31 27.05 16.71
N LEU A 3 11.46 26.03 16.77
CA LEU A 3 11.93 24.66 16.79
C LEU A 3 12.72 24.41 15.49
N PRO A 4 13.83 23.65 15.53
CA PRO A 4 14.52 23.25 14.31
C PRO A 4 13.52 22.57 13.38
N ASN A 5 13.77 22.69 12.08
CA ASN A 5 12.97 22.12 10.99
C ASN A 5 12.96 20.58 11.14
N MET A 6 12.20 20.06 12.11
CA MET A 6 12.09 18.64 12.39
C MET A 6 11.31 18.04 11.25
N SER A 7 12.00 17.26 10.42
CA SER A 7 11.33 16.40 9.48
C SER A 7 10.42 15.45 10.27
N TYR A 8 9.11 15.54 10.02
CA TYR A 8 8.13 14.62 10.59
C TYR A 8 8.16 13.25 9.92
N ASP A 9 9.17 12.94 9.10
CA ASP A 9 9.41 11.58 8.60
C ASP A 9 10.05 10.72 9.70
N LEU A 10 9.42 9.59 10.06
CA LEU A 10 9.92 8.70 11.10
C LEU A 10 11.35 8.20 10.82
N ARG A 11 11.73 8.04 9.55
CA ARG A 11 13.06 7.56 9.13
C ARG A 11 14.16 8.59 9.31
N SER A 12 13.78 9.85 9.50
CA SER A 12 14.73 10.93 9.84
C SER A 12 14.92 11.10 11.35
N GLN A 13 14.05 10.49 12.15
CA GLN A 13 14.06 10.58 13.62
C GLN A 13 14.62 9.34 14.28
N TYR A 14 14.50 8.19 13.62
CA TYR A 14 14.91 6.88 14.11
C TYR A 14 15.67 6.12 13.02
N ASP A 15 16.49 5.15 13.41
CA ASP A 15 17.09 4.18 12.49
C ASP A 15 16.14 2.99 12.21
N PRO A 16 15.43 2.96 11.06
CA PRO A 16 14.50 1.89 10.74
C PRO A 16 15.20 0.58 10.37
N THR A 17 16.53 0.58 10.21
CA THR A 17 17.32 -0.61 9.82
C THR A 17 18.03 -1.27 10.99
N GLY A 18 18.08 -0.58 12.14
CA GLY A 18 18.79 -1.01 13.34
C GLY A 18 17.86 -1.34 14.50
N SER A 19 18.32 -1.01 15.72
CA SER A 19 17.62 -1.34 16.97
C SER A 19 16.30 -0.60 17.17
N GLU A 20 16.05 0.47 16.41
CA GLU A 20 14.85 1.31 16.53
C GLU A 20 13.72 0.91 15.58
N ALA A 21 13.92 -0.13 14.74
CA ALA A 21 12.91 -0.62 13.82
C ALA A 21 11.57 -0.97 14.50
N ILE A 22 11.61 -1.47 15.74
CA ILE A 22 10.41 -1.76 16.55
C ILE A 22 9.66 -0.47 16.88
N VAL A 23 10.36 0.59 17.29
CA VAL A 23 9.77 1.89 17.63
C VAL A 23 9.09 2.51 16.41
N VAL A 24 9.76 2.43 15.24
CA VAL A 24 9.18 2.92 13.98
C VAL A 24 7.95 2.10 13.60
N ALA A 25 8.01 0.77 13.69
CA ALA A 25 6.89 -0.12 13.39
C ALA A 25 5.68 0.14 14.30
N GLU A 26 5.91 0.37 15.60
CA GLU A 26 4.86 0.74 16.55
C GLU A 26 4.23 2.10 16.22
N ASN A 27 5.04 3.10 15.83
CA ASN A 27 4.51 4.39 15.39
C ASN A 27 3.66 4.26 14.13
N LEU A 28 4.08 3.44 13.16
CA LEU A 28 3.32 3.20 11.94
C LEU A 28 1.94 2.58 12.24
N ILE A 29 1.86 1.62 13.16
CA ILE A 29 0.62 0.90 13.47
C ILE A 29 -0.32 1.69 14.38
N ASN A 30 0.21 2.42 15.36
CA ASN A 30 -0.57 3.02 16.45
C ASN A 30 -0.86 4.52 16.27
N ARG A 31 -0.27 5.17 15.26
CA ARG A 31 -0.49 6.59 14.97
C ARG A 31 -1.13 6.74 13.59
N TYR A 32 -2.33 7.32 13.55
CA TYR A 32 -3.16 7.44 12.35
C TYR A 32 -3.18 8.88 11.83
N PRO A 33 -3.33 9.09 10.50
CA PRO A 33 -3.49 10.43 9.96
C PRO A 33 -4.71 11.12 10.61
N PRO A 34 -4.59 12.40 11.00
CA PRO A 34 -5.70 13.10 11.62
C PRO A 34 -6.83 13.32 10.61
N SER A 35 -8.06 13.06 11.05
CA SER A 35 -9.26 13.45 10.31
C SER A 35 -9.56 14.92 10.63
N ALA A 36 -9.25 15.83 9.70
CA ALA A 36 -9.63 17.24 9.81
C ALA A 36 -10.77 17.51 8.83
N ASP A 37 -11.88 18.08 9.32
CA ASP A 37 -13.15 18.18 8.59
C ASP A 37 -13.03 18.85 7.21
N GLU A 38 -12.19 19.88 7.08
CA GLU A 38 -12.03 20.62 5.81
C GLU A 38 -11.17 19.89 4.76
N MET A 39 -10.40 18.87 5.15
CA MET A 39 -9.53 18.09 4.24
C MET A 39 -9.65 16.57 4.50
N SER A 40 -10.82 16.16 4.98
CA SER A 40 -11.14 14.75 5.20
C SER A 40 -11.23 14.05 3.86
N LEU A 41 -10.31 13.11 3.64
CA LEU A 41 -10.31 12.21 2.50
C LEU A 41 -10.19 10.80 3.06
N PRO A 42 -11.30 10.25 3.60
CA PRO A 42 -11.29 8.99 4.32
C PRO A 42 -10.67 7.86 3.50
N GLY A 43 -10.84 7.89 2.17
CA GLY A 43 -10.20 6.92 1.27
C GLY A 43 -8.68 6.96 1.31
N LEU A 44 -8.08 8.15 1.29
CA LEU A 44 -6.63 8.33 1.36
C LEU A 44 -6.10 8.04 2.76
N ASP A 45 -6.84 8.41 3.79
CA ASP A 45 -6.49 8.12 5.19
C ASP A 45 -6.48 6.60 5.41
N CYS A 46 -7.50 5.88 4.94
CA CYS A 46 -7.55 4.42 4.94
C CYS A 46 -6.36 3.82 4.18
N LEU A 47 -6.05 4.30 2.97
CA LEU A 47 -4.89 3.81 2.21
C LEU A 47 -3.59 4.04 2.98
N THR A 48 -3.43 5.21 3.60
CA THR A 48 -2.27 5.54 4.42
C THR A 48 -2.12 4.55 5.58
N VAL A 49 -3.20 4.20 6.27
CA VAL A 49 -3.18 3.18 7.33
C VAL A 49 -2.77 1.80 6.80
N VAL A 50 -3.30 1.38 5.65
CA VAL A 50 -2.91 0.12 5.00
C VAL A 50 -1.41 0.10 4.70
N LEU A 51 -0.89 1.15 4.06
CA LEU A 51 0.53 1.26 3.72
C LEU A 51 1.43 1.23 4.95
N ARG A 52 1.06 1.97 6.01
CA ARG A 52 1.78 1.97 7.29
C ARG A 52 1.87 0.58 7.91
N PHE A 53 0.77 -0.17 7.87
CA PHE A 53 0.76 -1.54 8.37
C PHE A 53 1.64 -2.48 7.53
N ILE A 54 1.66 -2.32 6.20
CA ILE A 54 2.55 -3.09 5.34
C ILE A 54 4.02 -2.74 5.63
N HIS A 55 4.35 -1.45 5.73
CA HIS A 55 5.69 -0.97 6.07
C HIS A 55 6.17 -1.49 7.41
N SER A 56 5.32 -1.49 8.45
CA SER A 56 5.68 -2.02 9.76
C SER A 56 6.00 -3.52 9.71
N ARG A 57 5.27 -4.29 8.89
CA ARG A 57 5.56 -5.70 8.63
C ARG A 57 6.85 -5.91 7.86
N PHE A 58 7.21 -5.04 6.94
CA PHE A 58 8.52 -5.09 6.27
C PHE A 58 9.68 -4.75 7.21
N LEU A 59 9.50 -3.83 8.17
CA LEU A 59 10.52 -3.51 9.18
C LEU A 59 10.78 -4.70 10.11
N LEU A 60 9.71 -5.37 10.56
CA LEU A 60 9.79 -6.44 11.56
C LEU A 60 9.95 -7.85 10.95
N GLY A 61 9.53 -8.00 9.70
CA GLY A 61 9.46 -9.26 8.98
C GLY A 61 10.63 -9.41 8.03
N LYS A 62 11.07 -10.65 7.85
CA LYS A 62 12.18 -11.11 7.01
C LYS A 62 11.98 -10.87 5.49
N VAL A 63 11.24 -9.83 5.09
CA VAL A 63 11.09 -9.43 3.69
C VAL A 63 12.30 -8.56 3.34
N HIS A 64 13.19 -9.13 2.53
CA HIS A 64 14.45 -8.48 2.18
C HIS A 64 14.22 -7.27 1.26
N GLY A 65 14.27 -6.07 1.83
CA GLY A 65 14.83 -4.90 1.17
C GLY A 65 13.84 -3.81 0.74
N PHE A 66 13.98 -2.64 1.35
CA PHE A 66 13.35 -1.36 0.97
C PHE A 66 13.88 -0.76 -0.36
N ARG A 67 14.63 -1.50 -1.18
CA ARG A 67 15.40 -0.92 -2.30
C ARG A 67 14.51 -0.28 -3.36
N TRP A 68 13.34 -0.85 -3.63
CA TRP A 68 12.40 -0.28 -4.59
C TRP A 68 11.61 0.90 -4.01
N MET A 69 11.54 1.02 -2.68
CA MET A 69 10.67 1.98 -2.00
C MET A 69 11.12 3.42 -2.25
N GLU A 70 12.42 3.73 -2.17
CA GLU A 70 12.93 5.08 -2.46
C GLU A 70 12.61 5.54 -3.88
N THR A 71 12.73 4.64 -4.87
CA THR A 71 12.41 4.97 -6.27
C THR A 71 10.91 5.16 -6.47
N SER A 72 10.11 4.37 -5.76
CA SER A 72 8.65 4.41 -5.82
C SER A 72 8.11 5.66 -5.13
N GLU A 73 8.68 6.07 -4.00
CA GLU A 73 8.32 7.31 -3.27
C GLU A 73 8.58 8.56 -4.09
N LYS A 74 9.68 8.61 -4.85
CA LYS A 74 9.97 9.73 -5.77
C LYS A 74 8.90 9.91 -6.84
N LYS A 75 8.26 8.81 -7.25
CA LYS A 75 7.16 8.83 -8.23
C LYS A 75 5.79 8.99 -7.57
N ASN A 76 5.61 8.42 -6.38
CA ASN A 76 4.35 8.34 -5.66
C ASN A 76 4.50 8.92 -4.24
N PRO A 77 4.18 10.21 -4.07
CA PRO A 77 4.29 10.89 -2.79
C PRO A 77 3.41 10.30 -1.67
N ILE A 78 2.37 9.51 -1.98
CA ILE A 78 1.54 8.83 -0.98
C ILE A 78 2.40 7.87 -0.15
N LEU A 79 3.34 7.17 -0.79
CA LEU A 79 4.22 6.22 -0.13
C LEU A 79 5.11 6.91 0.92
N GLY A 80 5.62 8.10 0.59
CA GLY A 80 6.39 8.93 1.52
C GLY A 80 5.53 9.50 2.65
N TYR A 81 4.31 9.94 2.33
CA TYR A 81 3.35 10.41 3.33
C TYR A 81 3.02 9.34 4.38
N ALA A 82 2.97 8.07 4.00
CA ALA A 82 2.78 6.96 4.93
C ALA A 82 3.87 6.85 6.01
N TRP A 83 5.07 7.43 5.81
CA TRP A 83 6.15 7.46 6.81
C TRP A 83 6.08 8.63 7.79
N ARG A 84 5.09 9.52 7.66
CA ARG A 84 4.94 10.67 8.57
C ARG A 84 4.62 10.24 10.01
N SER A 85 5.17 10.97 10.97
CA SER A 85 4.77 10.87 12.37
C SER A 85 3.45 11.61 12.55
N PHE A 86 2.43 10.90 13.04
CA PHE A 86 1.13 11.49 13.35
C PHE A 86 0.99 11.63 14.86
N GLY A 87 1.25 12.85 15.32
CA GLY A 87 1.11 13.20 16.72
C GLY A 87 -0.32 13.60 17.09
N LEU A 88 -0.59 13.65 18.39
CA LEU A 88 -1.88 14.09 18.94
C LEU A 88 -1.84 15.55 19.40
N GLU A 89 -0.66 16.16 19.48
CA GLU A 89 -0.57 17.55 19.89
C GLU A 89 -1.11 18.47 18.79
N PRO A 90 -1.81 19.57 19.13
CA PRO A 90 -2.42 20.47 18.14
C PRO A 90 -1.46 20.94 17.04
N LYS A 91 -0.19 21.17 17.38
CA LYS A 91 0.85 21.56 16.41
C LYS A 91 1.21 20.44 15.43
N GLU A 92 1.24 19.19 15.91
CA GLU A 92 1.55 18.01 15.09
C GLU A 92 0.39 17.71 14.14
N ILE A 93 -0.85 17.86 14.63
CA ILE A 93 -2.06 17.77 13.81
C ILE A 93 -2.03 18.82 12.70
N GLN A 94 -1.75 20.09 13.03
CA GLN A 94 -1.63 21.16 12.04
C GLN A 94 -0.56 20.86 10.97
N HIS A 95 0.59 20.31 11.38
CA HIS A 95 1.63 19.94 10.43
C HIS A 95 1.19 18.79 9.52
N ALA A 96 0.60 17.73 10.08
CA ALA A 96 0.11 16.59 9.31
C ALA A 96 -1.00 16.99 8.31
N VAL A 97 -1.85 17.96 8.69
CA VAL A 97 -2.85 18.59 7.82
C VAL A 97 -2.19 19.36 6.67
N GLY A 98 -1.13 20.13 6.94
CA GLY A 98 -0.34 20.81 5.91
C GLY A 98 0.39 19.86 4.96
N ASP A 99 0.96 18.78 5.49
CA ASP A 99 1.59 17.72 4.69
C ASP A 99 0.57 17.04 3.77
N LYS A 100 -0.62 16.74 4.28
CA LYS A 100 -1.71 16.17 3.48
C LYS A 100 -2.12 17.11 2.36
N LYS A 101 -2.25 18.40 2.63
CA LYS A 101 -2.54 19.41 1.60
C LYS A 101 -1.49 19.42 0.49
N THR A 102 -0.21 19.45 0.87
CA THR A 102 0.91 19.42 -0.08
C THR A 102 0.89 18.15 -0.92
N LEU A 103 0.61 17.00 -0.30
CA LEU A 103 0.42 15.73 -0.99
C LEU A 103 -0.68 15.84 -2.05
N LEU A 104 -1.87 16.33 -1.66
CA LEU A 104 -3.02 16.46 -2.56
C LEU A 104 -2.76 17.43 -3.72
N GLU A 105 -2.01 18.50 -3.49
CA GLU A 105 -1.58 19.42 -4.55
C GLU A 105 -0.58 18.77 -5.51
N SER A 106 0.21 17.80 -5.04
CA SER A 106 1.25 17.11 -5.82
C SER A 106 0.75 15.92 -6.63
N ILE A 107 -0.42 15.35 -6.27
CA ILE A 107 -0.98 14.17 -6.93
C ILE A 107 -2.26 14.54 -7.66
N ASN A 108 -2.32 14.25 -8.96
CA ASN A 108 -3.56 14.37 -9.72
C ASN A 108 -4.27 13.00 -9.74
N LEU A 109 -4.98 12.67 -8.67
CA LEU A 109 -5.74 11.43 -8.57
C LEU A 109 -7.25 11.69 -8.67
N PRO A 110 -7.95 11.02 -9.60
CA PRO A 110 -9.41 11.08 -9.64
C PRO A 110 -9.99 10.24 -8.48
N GLY A 111 -10.94 10.80 -7.74
CA GLY A 111 -11.75 10.07 -6.76
C GLY A 111 -11.43 10.37 -5.30
N THR A 112 -12.30 9.87 -4.42
CA THR A 112 -12.25 10.12 -2.97
C THR A 112 -12.33 8.84 -2.13
N SER A 113 -12.63 7.70 -2.75
CA SER A 113 -12.79 6.41 -2.07
C SER A 113 -11.46 5.67 -1.89
N PHE A 114 -11.40 4.81 -0.88
CA PHE A 114 -10.24 3.93 -0.66
C PHE A 114 -9.93 3.10 -1.91
N GLU A 115 -10.96 2.51 -2.52
CA GLU A 115 -10.84 1.72 -3.74
C GLU A 115 -10.21 2.51 -4.89
N HIS A 116 -10.63 3.77 -5.10
CA HIS A 116 -10.04 4.63 -6.13
C HIS A 116 -8.54 4.87 -5.89
N PHE A 117 -8.15 5.18 -4.66
CA PHE A 117 -6.73 5.39 -4.35
C PHE A 117 -5.93 4.09 -4.44
N CYS A 118 -6.46 3.00 -3.86
CA CYS A 118 -5.83 1.69 -3.82
C CYS A 118 -5.58 1.14 -5.24
N ASN A 119 -6.57 1.24 -6.12
CA ASN A 119 -6.48 0.75 -7.50
C ASN A 119 -6.00 1.82 -8.51
N SER A 120 -5.51 2.96 -8.04
CA SER A 120 -5.03 4.03 -8.92
C SER A 120 -3.83 3.57 -9.76
N ALA A 121 -3.68 4.12 -10.96
CA ALA A 121 -2.52 3.86 -11.83
C ALA A 121 -1.19 4.12 -11.10
N LEU A 122 -1.15 5.15 -10.26
CA LEU A 122 0.02 5.50 -9.46
C LEU A 122 0.38 4.40 -8.46
N MET A 123 -0.58 3.88 -7.70
CA MET A 123 -0.36 2.76 -6.77
C MET A 123 -0.01 1.47 -7.49
N ASN A 124 -0.69 1.18 -8.60
CA ASN A 124 -0.45 0.01 -9.44
C ASN A 124 0.95 -0.01 -10.06
N GLU A 125 1.48 1.13 -10.52
CA GLU A 125 2.82 1.20 -11.11
C GLU A 125 3.95 1.18 -10.06
N THR A 126 3.70 1.74 -8.88
CA THR A 126 4.78 2.04 -7.92
C THR A 126 4.79 1.11 -6.70
N PHE A 127 3.66 0.55 -6.28
CA PHE A 127 3.58 -0.24 -5.06
C PHE A 127 3.08 -1.66 -5.32
N TRP A 128 1.90 -1.83 -5.92
CA TRP A 128 1.31 -3.18 -6.07
C TRP A 128 2.02 -4.06 -7.10
N SER A 129 2.75 -3.44 -8.04
CA SER A 129 3.59 -4.17 -8.99
C SER A 129 4.91 -4.68 -8.41
N GLN A 130 5.23 -4.41 -7.15
CA GLN A 130 6.50 -4.84 -6.57
C GLN A 130 6.47 -6.34 -6.30
N PHE A 131 7.56 -7.03 -6.63
CA PHE A 131 7.63 -8.49 -6.64
C PHE A 131 7.23 -9.11 -5.29
N GLU A 132 7.56 -8.47 -4.17
CA GLU A 132 7.24 -8.93 -2.82
C GLU A 132 5.74 -8.88 -2.49
N LEU A 133 4.96 -8.12 -3.29
CA LEU A 133 3.52 -7.92 -3.14
C LEU A 133 2.71 -8.66 -4.21
N GLN A 134 3.36 -9.29 -5.19
CA GLN A 134 2.68 -9.96 -6.29
C GLN A 134 2.11 -11.33 -5.91
N LEU A 135 0.86 -11.57 -6.30
CA LEU A 135 0.16 -12.85 -6.13
C LEU A 135 0.89 -14.00 -6.84
N PHE A 136 1.53 -13.71 -7.96
CA PHE A 136 2.18 -14.70 -8.81
C PHE A 136 3.70 -14.59 -8.77
N GLN A 137 4.38 -15.71 -9.03
CA GLN A 137 5.77 -15.68 -9.48
C GLN A 137 5.89 -14.98 -10.84
N PRO A 138 7.09 -14.58 -11.30
CA PRO A 138 7.24 -13.98 -12.62
C PRO A 138 6.64 -14.91 -13.66
N LEU A 139 5.72 -14.37 -14.46
CA LEU A 139 4.97 -15.16 -15.43
C LEU A 139 5.91 -15.72 -16.49
N THR A 140 5.69 -16.98 -16.84
CA THR A 140 6.46 -17.70 -17.85
C THR A 140 5.52 -18.41 -18.80
N THR A 141 5.87 -18.44 -20.07
CA THR A 141 5.23 -19.35 -21.03
C THR A 141 5.44 -20.81 -20.63
N VAL A 142 4.67 -21.73 -21.22
CA VAL A 142 4.82 -23.18 -20.96
C VAL A 142 6.21 -23.71 -21.32
N ASP A 143 6.88 -23.13 -22.32
CA ASP A 143 8.27 -23.45 -22.68
C ASP A 143 9.32 -22.78 -21.76
N GLY A 144 8.88 -22.09 -20.71
CA GLY A 144 9.75 -21.54 -19.66
C GLY A 144 10.34 -20.16 -19.97
N LYS A 145 9.92 -19.49 -21.04
CA LYS A 145 10.36 -18.11 -21.33
C LYS A 145 9.62 -17.13 -20.44
N ARG A 146 10.34 -16.12 -19.94
CA ARG A 146 9.73 -15.07 -19.12
C ARG A 146 8.85 -14.16 -19.99
N VAL A 147 7.63 -13.92 -19.54
CA VAL A 147 6.73 -12.92 -20.14
C VAL A 147 7.07 -11.57 -19.52
N ASN A 148 7.30 -10.56 -20.36
CA ASN A 148 7.57 -9.21 -19.89
C ASN A 148 6.26 -8.43 -19.83
N ILE A 149 5.76 -8.19 -18.62
CA ILE A 149 4.49 -7.52 -18.39
C ILE A 149 4.78 -6.15 -17.77
N PRO A 150 4.14 -5.06 -18.25
CA PRO A 150 4.25 -3.76 -17.62
C PRO A 150 3.86 -3.81 -16.13
N PRO A 151 4.45 -2.97 -15.26
CA PRO A 151 4.15 -2.96 -13.83
C PRO A 151 2.65 -2.80 -13.53
N SER A 152 1.99 -1.83 -14.17
CA SER A 152 0.56 -1.57 -14.00
C SER A 152 -0.29 -2.78 -14.35
N GLU A 153 0.04 -3.49 -15.42
CA GLU A 153 -0.68 -4.69 -15.81
C GLU A 153 -0.40 -5.87 -14.88
N THR A 154 0.83 -5.99 -14.38
CA THR A 154 1.19 -7.01 -13.39
C THR A 154 0.35 -6.86 -12.11
N SER A 155 0.18 -5.64 -11.62
CA SER A 155 -0.68 -5.38 -10.46
C SER A 155 -2.15 -5.71 -10.73
N ARG A 156 -2.66 -5.36 -11.93
CA ARG A 156 -4.04 -5.65 -12.35
C ARG A 156 -4.31 -7.14 -12.44
N ILE A 157 -3.37 -7.90 -13.00
CA ILE A 157 -3.47 -9.37 -13.11
C ILE A 157 -3.54 -10.01 -11.71
N GLY A 158 -2.83 -9.46 -10.73
CA GLY A 158 -2.85 -9.93 -9.34
C GLY A 158 -4.08 -9.53 -8.53
N LEU A 159 -4.96 -8.67 -9.05
CA LEU A 159 -6.17 -8.24 -8.35
C LEU A 159 -7.25 -9.31 -8.45
N LEU A 160 -7.62 -9.88 -7.31
CA LEU A 160 -8.71 -10.84 -7.20
C LEU A 160 -9.93 -10.17 -6.55
N GLU A 161 -11.08 -10.30 -7.18
CA GLU A 161 -12.33 -9.69 -6.71
C GLU A 161 -13.35 -10.78 -6.35
N LEU A 162 -13.99 -10.61 -5.19
CA LEU A 162 -15.11 -11.44 -4.76
C LEU A 162 -16.34 -10.57 -4.54
N ASP A 163 -17.25 -10.58 -5.51
CA ASP A 163 -18.56 -9.92 -5.40
C ASP A 163 -19.63 -10.91 -4.96
N ARG A 164 -19.85 -10.98 -3.64
CA ARG A 164 -20.87 -11.86 -3.04
C ARG A 164 -22.30 -11.44 -3.34
N ALA A 165 -22.54 -10.20 -3.79
CA ALA A 165 -23.88 -9.79 -4.21
C ALA A 165 -24.24 -10.43 -5.56
N LYS A 166 -23.25 -10.57 -6.46
CA LYS A 166 -23.42 -11.26 -7.76
C LYS A 166 -23.34 -12.77 -7.65
N ASN A 167 -22.43 -13.30 -6.83
CA ASN A 167 -22.26 -14.73 -6.62
C ASN A 167 -22.13 -15.06 -5.13
N PRO A 168 -23.26 -15.25 -4.42
CA PRO A 168 -23.27 -15.43 -2.96
C PRO A 168 -22.53 -16.68 -2.47
N ASP A 169 -22.47 -17.71 -3.31
CA ASP A 169 -21.89 -19.02 -3.02
C ASP A 169 -20.39 -19.09 -3.35
N LEU A 170 -19.86 -18.13 -4.10
CA LEU A 170 -18.44 -18.07 -4.40
C LEU A 170 -17.63 -17.70 -3.15
N THR A 171 -16.57 -18.46 -2.90
CA THR A 171 -15.67 -18.24 -1.77
C THR A 171 -14.37 -17.56 -2.24
N MET A 172 -13.69 -16.86 -1.33
CA MET A 172 -12.37 -16.29 -1.63
C MET A 172 -11.36 -17.39 -1.96
N GLU A 173 -11.48 -18.56 -1.30
CA GLU A 173 -10.66 -19.74 -1.60
C GLU A 173 -10.83 -20.18 -3.06
N ALA A 174 -12.07 -20.33 -3.53
CA ALA A 174 -12.35 -20.71 -4.92
C ALA A 174 -11.83 -19.66 -5.92
N VAL A 175 -11.94 -18.36 -5.61
CA VAL A 175 -11.38 -17.28 -6.44
C VAL A 175 -9.86 -17.39 -6.53
N VAL A 176 -9.19 -17.62 -5.40
CA VAL A 176 -7.73 -17.78 -5.33
C VAL A 176 -7.28 -19.03 -6.07
N GLU A 177 -7.90 -20.18 -5.84
CA GLU A 177 -7.57 -21.44 -6.53
C GLU A 177 -7.75 -21.31 -8.05
N GLY A 178 -8.82 -20.66 -8.49
CA GLY A 178 -9.10 -20.41 -9.91
C GLY A 178 -8.14 -19.43 -10.58
N SER A 179 -7.26 -18.76 -9.84
CA SER A 179 -6.29 -17.81 -10.39
C SER A 179 -4.95 -18.44 -10.80
N PHE A 180 -4.70 -19.70 -10.42
CA PHE A 180 -3.47 -20.41 -10.73
C PHE A 180 -3.67 -21.46 -11.83
N GLY A 181 -2.63 -21.71 -12.62
CA GLY A 181 -2.68 -22.68 -13.71
C GLY A 181 -2.05 -22.16 -15.00
N VAL A 182 -2.56 -22.62 -16.13
CA VAL A 182 -2.12 -22.19 -17.46
C VAL A 182 -3.27 -21.44 -18.12
N PHE A 183 -3.02 -20.21 -18.55
CA PHE A 183 -4.01 -19.34 -19.19
C PHE A 183 -3.45 -18.75 -20.47
N LEU A 184 -4.34 -18.37 -21.39
CA LEU A 184 -3.98 -17.61 -22.58
C LEU A 184 -3.76 -16.14 -22.21
N TYR A 185 -2.60 -15.61 -22.58
CA TYR A 185 -2.24 -14.20 -22.48
C TYR A 185 -1.53 -13.79 -23.77
N GLU A 186 -2.05 -12.79 -24.48
CA GLU A 186 -1.53 -12.35 -25.79
C GLU A 186 -1.25 -13.52 -26.76
N ASP A 187 -2.23 -14.43 -26.90
CA ASP A 187 -2.17 -15.63 -27.74
C ASP A 187 -1.09 -16.66 -27.36
N GLN A 188 -0.53 -16.58 -26.15
CA GLN A 188 0.44 -17.53 -25.62
C GLN A 188 -0.08 -18.21 -24.35
N GLU A 189 0.25 -19.49 -24.18
CA GLU A 189 -0.01 -20.19 -22.93
C GLU A 189 1.02 -19.76 -21.88
N VAL A 190 0.53 -19.14 -20.81
CA VAL A 190 1.32 -18.58 -19.71
C VAL A 190 0.95 -19.27 -18.41
N VAL A 191 1.96 -19.59 -17.61
CA VAL A 191 1.84 -20.29 -16.33
C VAL A 191 1.79 -19.29 -15.18
N PHE A 192 0.67 -19.30 -14.47
CA PHE A 192 0.37 -18.49 -13.28
C PHE A 192 0.62 -19.34 -12.05
N ARG A 193 1.80 -19.16 -11.44
CA ARG A 193 2.23 -19.91 -10.25
C ARG A 193 2.10 -19.04 -9.01
N PRO A 194 1.70 -19.61 -7.85
CA PRO A 194 1.63 -18.85 -6.61
C PRO A 194 2.98 -18.26 -6.22
N GLY A 195 2.97 -16.95 -5.96
CA GLY A 195 4.08 -16.20 -5.39
C GLY A 195 4.33 -16.58 -3.93
N ARG A 196 5.46 -16.10 -3.38
CA ARG A 196 5.72 -16.17 -1.94
C ARG A 196 5.18 -14.92 -1.28
N LEU A 197 3.86 -14.86 -1.16
CA LEU A 197 3.17 -13.70 -0.61
C LEU A 197 3.37 -13.55 0.89
N ALA A 198 3.61 -12.32 1.34
CA ALA A 198 3.31 -11.96 2.71
C ALA A 198 1.79 -11.83 2.86
N VAL A 199 1.16 -12.71 3.64
CA VAL A 199 -0.27 -12.56 3.96
C VAL A 199 -0.41 -11.50 5.04
N ILE A 200 -1.01 -10.36 4.67
CA ILE A 200 -1.24 -9.23 5.55
C ILE A 200 -2.74 -9.15 5.83
N ARG A 201 -3.14 -9.34 7.09
CA ARG A 201 -4.52 -9.24 7.53
C ARG A 201 -4.74 -7.91 8.23
N LEU A 202 -5.70 -7.14 7.72
CA LEU A 202 -6.08 -5.84 8.24
C LEU A 202 -7.52 -5.93 8.74
N PHE A 203 -7.71 -5.62 10.02
CA PHE A 203 -9.04 -5.44 10.59
C PHE A 203 -9.30 -3.95 10.64
N TYR A 204 -10.18 -3.48 9.77
CA TYR A 204 -10.66 -2.11 9.83
C TYR A 204 -11.98 -2.08 10.63
N GLN A 205 -12.01 -1.28 11.68
CA GLN A 205 -13.24 -0.92 12.37
C GLN A 205 -13.50 0.55 12.07
N SER A 206 -14.64 0.86 11.46
CA SER A 206 -15.13 2.24 11.45
C SER A 206 -15.37 2.63 12.90
N HIS A 207 -14.94 3.82 13.31
CA HIS A 207 -15.41 4.37 14.59
C HIS A 207 -16.94 4.34 14.58
N PRO A 208 -17.59 3.94 15.68
CA PRO A 208 -19.03 4.08 15.79
C PRO A 208 -19.36 5.55 15.56
N ASP A 209 -20.39 5.81 14.73
CA ASP A 209 -20.95 7.15 14.61
C ASP A 209 -21.24 7.66 16.03
N PRO A 210 -20.82 8.89 16.39
CA PRO A 210 -21.22 9.47 17.65
C PRO A 210 -22.76 9.58 17.67
N ASP A 211 -23.38 8.92 18.65
CA ASP A 211 -24.81 9.06 18.98
C ASP A 211 -25.21 10.53 19.21
#